data_AF-A0A0R2E824-F1
#
_entry.id   AF-A0A0R2E824-F1
#
_cell.length_a   1.000
_cell.length_b   1.000
_cell.length_c   1.000
_cell.angle_alpha   90.00
_cell.angle_beta   90.00
_cell.angle_gamma   90.00
#
_symmetry.space_group_name_H-M   'P 1'
#
loop_
_entity.id
_entity.type
_entity.pdbx_description
1 polymer ?
#
loop_
_entity_poly.entity_id
_entity_poly.type
_entity_poly.pdbx_seq_one_letter_code
_entity_poly.pdbx_strand_id
1 'polypeptide(L)'
;MEVIEMEKQVFIDKKVVTAEYLQQKASEIVNLQQELKVTVDYLSVINYLAIKKDEFATSYFIKNGSLSNLTDSLENLEKALNQISSDICPDM
;
A
#
# COMPACT_ATOMS: atom_id res chain seq x y z
N MET A 1 -19.78 40.04 16.80
CA MET A 1 -20.47 38.78 16.45
C MET A 1 -19.40 37.90 15.84
N GLU A 2 -18.75 37.08 16.64
CA GLU A 2 -17.71 36.16 16.15
C GLU A 2 -18.40 35.12 15.27
N VAL A 3 -17.99 35.09 14.00
CA VAL A 3 -18.35 34.01 13.10
C VAL A 3 -17.50 32.83 13.55
N ILE A 4 -18.08 31.96 14.37
CA ILE A 4 -17.49 30.65 14.67
C ILE A 4 -17.52 29.89 13.35
N GLU A 5 -16.38 29.81 12.66
CA GLU A 5 -16.23 28.90 11.53
C GLU A 5 -16.53 27.49 12.03
N MET A 6 -17.70 26.97 11.68
CA MET A 6 -18.01 25.56 11.91
C MET A 6 -17.03 24.76 11.04
N GLU A 7 -16.06 24.11 11.66
CA GLU A 7 -15.16 23.18 10.99
C GLU A 7 -15.98 22.22 10.13
N LYS A 8 -15.59 22.08 8.86
CA LYS A 8 -16.31 21.29 7.88
C LYS A 8 -16.27 19.82 8.31
N GLN A 9 -17.39 19.32 8.81
CA GLN A 9 -17.51 17.93 9.23
C GLN A 9 -17.40 17.00 8.02
N VAL A 10 -16.50 16.01 8.11
CA VAL A 10 -16.32 14.97 7.11
C VAL A 10 -17.09 13.74 7.54
N PHE A 11 -17.78 13.11 6.60
CA PHE A 11 -18.57 11.91 6.83
C PHE A 11 -18.05 10.76 5.99
N ILE A 12 -17.87 9.60 6.64
CA ILE A 12 -17.59 8.31 6.02
C ILE A 12 -18.67 7.35 6.50
N ASP A 13 -19.36 6.67 5.60
CA ASP A 13 -20.51 5.80 5.94
C ASP A 13 -21.51 6.46 6.91
N LYS A 14 -21.87 7.72 6.61
CA LYS A 14 -22.78 8.56 7.42
C LYS A 14 -22.30 8.82 8.87
N LYS A 15 -21.09 8.41 9.24
CA LYS A 15 -20.45 8.68 10.53
C LYS A 15 -19.51 9.88 10.39
N VAL A 16 -19.58 10.79 11.35
CA VAL A 16 -18.60 11.89 11.46
C VAL A 16 -17.23 11.29 11.77
N VAL A 17 -16.22 11.66 10.99
CA VAL A 17 -14.83 11.27 11.22
C VAL A 17 -13.98 12.47 11.61
N THR A 18 -12.92 12.20 12.38
CA THR A 18 -12.00 13.23 12.86
C THR A 18 -10.87 13.50 11.86
N ALA A 19 -10.24 14.66 11.95
CA ALA A 19 -9.03 14.96 11.19
C ALA A 19 -7.90 13.96 11.50
N GLU A 20 -7.76 13.54 12.76
CA GLU A 20 -6.79 12.52 13.19
C GLU A 20 -7.02 11.18 12.49
N TYR A 21 -8.28 10.73 12.39
CA TYR A 21 -8.62 9.50 11.67
C TYR A 21 -8.24 9.58 10.19
N LEU A 22 -8.55 10.71 9.53
CA LEU A 22 -8.19 10.92 8.12
C LEU A 22 -6.67 10.96 7.92
N GLN A 23 -5.93 11.61 8.84
CA GLN A 23 -4.47 11.64 8.82
C GLN A 23 -3.87 10.25 9.00
N GLN A 24 -4.45 9.43 9.89
CA GLN A 24 -4.04 8.04 10.07
C GLN A 24 -4.24 7.25 8.77
N LYS A 25 -5.42 7.31 8.16
CA LYS A 25 -5.70 6.61 6.88
C LYS A 25 -4.77 7.08 5.76
N ALA A 26 -4.51 8.38 5.66
CA ALA A 26 -3.56 8.91 4.69
C ALA A 26 -2.13 8.39 4.92
N SER A 27 -1.70 8.29 6.19
CA SER A 27 -0.38 7.77 6.55
C SER A 27 -0.26 6.27 6.22
N GLU A 28 -1.31 5.49 6.49
CA GLU A 28 -1.40 4.08 6.10
C GLU A 28 -1.23 3.92 4.58
N ILE A 29 -1.94 4.72 3.77
CA ILE A 29 -1.82 4.71 2.30
C ILE A 29 -0.40 5.05 1.83
N VAL A 30 0.25 6.07 2.43
CA VAL A 30 1.62 6.46 2.08
C VAL A 30 2.61 5.34 2.38
N ASN A 31 2.44 4.61 3.50
CA ASN A 31 3.30 3.48 3.81
C ASN A 31 3.12 2.34 2.80
N LEU A 32 1.87 2.03 2.41
CA LEU A 32 1.60 1.04 1.36
C LEU A 32 2.19 1.43 0.00
N GLN A 33 2.22 2.72 -0.32
CA GLN A 33 2.88 3.21 -1.53
C GLN A 33 4.40 2.92 -1.50
N GLN A 34 5.04 3.01 -0.33
CA GLN A 34 6.46 2.68 -0.19
C GLN A 34 6.70 1.17 -0.37
N GLU A 35 5.84 0.33 0.19
CA GLU A 35 5.87 -1.12 -0.03
C GLU A 35 5.70 -1.48 -1.51
N LEU A 36 4.72 -0.86 -2.19
CA LEU A 36 4.51 -1.05 -3.64
C LEU A 36 5.75 -0.68 -4.45
N LYS A 37 6.45 0.39 -4.06
CA LYS A 37 7.68 0.80 -4.75
C LYS A 37 8.76 -0.28 -4.65
N VAL A 38 8.94 -0.89 -3.49
CA VAL A 38 9.87 -2.00 -3.30
C VAL A 38 9.48 -3.18 -4.18
N THR A 39 8.19 -3.56 -4.23
CA THR A 39 7.69 -4.60 -5.14
C THR A 39 8.02 -4.31 -6.61
N VAL A 40 7.81 -3.07 -7.05
CA VAL A 40 8.13 -2.63 -8.42
C VAL A 40 9.63 -2.73 -8.71
N ASP A 41 10.48 -2.39 -7.74
CA ASP A 41 11.93 -2.52 -7.86
C ASP A 41 12.35 -3.99 -8.00
N TYR A 42 11.75 -4.89 -7.21
CA TYR A 42 11.96 -6.34 -7.31
C TYR A 42 11.58 -6.88 -8.70
N LEU A 43 10.41 -6.50 -9.22
CA LEU A 43 9.96 -6.88 -10.55
C LEU A 43 10.89 -6.35 -11.65
N SER A 44 11.43 -5.14 -11.47
CA SER A 44 12.39 -4.53 -12.39
C SER A 44 13.70 -5.31 -12.43
N VAL A 45 14.20 -5.79 -11.29
CA VAL A 45 15.36 -6.68 -11.20
C VAL A 45 15.10 -7.99 -11.93
N ILE A 46 13.95 -8.64 -11.67
CA ILE A 46 13.58 -9.89 -12.35
C ILE A 46 13.54 -9.70 -13.86
N ASN A 47 12.91 -8.62 -14.33
CA ASN A 47 12.83 -8.32 -15.76
C ASN A 47 14.21 -8.06 -16.38
N TYR A 48 15.08 -7.32 -15.67
CA TYR A 48 16.46 -7.10 -16.10
C TYR A 48 17.23 -8.42 -16.25
N LEU A 49 17.15 -9.30 -15.25
CA LEU A 49 17.82 -10.60 -15.26
C LEU A 49 17.32 -11.49 -16.41
N ALA A 50 16.01 -11.49 -16.66
CA ALA A 50 15.41 -12.21 -17.77
C ALA A 50 15.89 -11.69 -19.14
N ILE A 51 15.94 -10.37 -19.33
CA ILE A 51 16.44 -9.74 -20.57
C ILE A 51 17.92 -10.06 -20.80
N LYS A 52 18.73 -10.03 -19.74
CA LYS A 52 20.16 -10.34 -19.82
C LYS A 52 20.48 -11.82 -19.93
N LYS A 53 19.48 -12.70 -19.72
CA LYS A 53 19.65 -14.16 -19.65
C LYS A 53 20.73 -14.55 -18.64
N ASP A 54 20.80 -13.84 -17.51
CA ASP A 54 21.76 -14.12 -16.45
C ASP A 54 21.22 -15.23 -15.54
N GLU A 55 21.52 -16.47 -15.90
CA GLU A 55 21.05 -17.65 -15.18
C GLU A 55 21.60 -17.75 -13.76
N PHE A 56 22.82 -17.27 -13.51
CA PHE A 56 23.43 -17.29 -12.18
C PHE A 56 22.69 -16.33 -11.25
N ALA A 57 22.55 -15.07 -11.65
CA ALA A 57 21.87 -14.07 -10.83
C ALA A 57 20.38 -14.38 -10.67
N THR A 58 19.72 -14.91 -11.70
CA THR A 58 18.33 -15.41 -11.58
C THR A 58 18.24 -16.53 -10.56
N SER A 59 19.11 -17.54 -10.65
CA SER A 59 19.12 -18.66 -9.69
C SER A 59 19.42 -18.20 -8.27
N TYR A 60 20.35 -17.26 -8.09
CA TYR A 60 20.67 -16.69 -6.78
C TYR A 60 19.49 -15.93 -6.19
N PHE A 61 18.82 -15.10 -7.00
CA PHE A 61 17.63 -14.34 -6.61
C PHE A 61 16.44 -15.24 -6.24
N ILE A 62 16.28 -16.38 -6.90
CA ILE A 62 15.24 -17.35 -6.51
C ILE A 62 15.63 -18.05 -5.20
N LYS A 63 16.88 -18.53 -5.10
CA LYS A 63 17.35 -19.33 -3.96
C LYS A 63 17.43 -18.53 -2.65
N ASN A 64 17.64 -17.23 -2.71
CA ASN A 64 17.68 -16.39 -1.52
C ASN A 64 16.29 -16.01 -0.97
N GLY A 65 15.21 -16.53 -1.57
CA GLY A 65 13.84 -16.28 -1.13
C GLY A 65 13.23 -14.95 -1.62
N SER A 66 13.90 -14.22 -2.52
CA SER A 66 13.41 -12.92 -3.00
C SER A 66 12.03 -12.99 -3.64
N LEU A 67 11.68 -14.10 -4.30
CA LEU A 67 10.33 -14.31 -4.84
C LEU A 67 9.28 -14.53 -3.74
N SER A 68 9.62 -15.23 -2.66
CA SER A 68 8.71 -15.41 -1.52
C SER A 68 8.43 -14.06 -0.87
N ASN A 69 9.48 -13.28 -0.60
CA ASN A 69 9.36 -11.95 -0.01
C ASN A 69 8.51 -11.02 -0.88
N LEU A 70 8.63 -11.13 -2.21
CA LEU A 70 7.80 -10.38 -3.15
C LEU A 70 6.32 -10.75 -3.04
N THR A 71 6.01 -12.05 -3.01
CA THR A 71 4.64 -12.55 -2.82
C THR A 71 4.06 -12.07 -1.49
N ASP A 72 4.81 -12.23 -0.40
CA ASP A 72 4.36 -11.82 0.94
C ASP A 72 4.07 -10.32 0.99
N SER A 73 4.92 -9.50 0.35
CA SER A 73 4.72 -8.05 0.26
C SER A 73 3.46 -7.70 -0.54
N LEU A 74 3.21 -8.39 -1.64
CA LEU A 74 2.01 -8.19 -2.46
C LEU A 74 0.73 -8.58 -1.71
N GLU A 75 0.73 -9.72 -1.01
CA GLU A 75 -0.43 -10.14 -0.21
C GLU A 75 -0.72 -9.19 0.95
N ASN A 76 0.32 -8.68 1.61
CA ASN A 76 0.15 -7.70 2.69
C ASN A 76 -0.43 -6.39 2.15
N LEU A 77 0.06 -5.94 0.99
CA LEU A 77 -0.44 -4.75 0.32
C LEU A 77 -1.91 -4.90 -0.08
N GLU A 78 -2.29 -6.05 -0.65
CA GLU A 78 -3.69 -6.35 -0.99
C GLU A 78 -4.60 -6.32 0.25
N LYS A 79 -4.21 -7.02 1.33
CA LYS A 79 -4.98 -7.07 2.58
C LYS A 79 -5.16 -5.67 3.17
N ALA A 80 -4.09 -4.89 3.23
CA ALA A 80 -4.13 -3.55 3.81
C ALA A 80 -4.96 -2.57 2.97
N LEU A 81 -4.87 -2.63 1.63
CA LEU A 81 -5.72 -1.83 0.75
C LEU A 81 -7.20 -2.20 0.89
N ASN A 82 -7.51 -3.50 0.99
CA ASN A 82 -8.89 -3.95 1.22
C ASN A 82 -9.44 -3.48 2.58
N GLN A 83 -8.61 -3.50 3.62
CA GLN A 83 -8.95 -2.97 4.94
C GLN A 83 -9.26 -1.47 4.88
N ILE A 84 -8.36 -0.67 4.27
CA ILE A 84 -8.56 0.78 4.11
C ILE A 84 -9.80 1.08 3.26
N SER A 85 -10.01 0.32 2.18
CA SER A 85 -11.21 0.45 1.35
C SER A 85 -12.47 0.19 2.17
N SER A 86 -12.49 -0.87 2.97
CA SER A 86 -13.63 -1.22 3.83
C SER A 86 -13.87 -0.18 4.94
N ASP A 87 -12.80 0.43 5.45
CA ASP A 87 -12.89 1.47 6.48
C ASP A 87 -13.46 2.78 5.92
N ILE A 88 -13.12 3.14 4.68
CA ILE A 88 -13.54 4.39 4.02
C ILE A 88 -14.86 4.23 3.26
N CYS A 89 -15.11 3.05 2.71
CA CYS A 89 -16.29 2.72 1.93
C CYS A 89 -16.70 1.28 2.25
N PRO A 90 -17.30 1.04 3.43
CA PRO A 90 -17.80 -0.28 3.78
C PRO A 90 -18.85 -0.69 2.75
N ASP A 91 -18.64 -1.84 2.11
CA ASP A 91 -19.70 -2.46 1.30
C ASP A 91 -20.91 -2.70 2.21
N MET A 92 -22.07 -2.19 1.80
CA MET A 92 -23.31 -2.10 2.59
C MET A 92 -23.77 -3.42 3.20
#